data_AF-A0A6I1H214-F1
#
_entry.id   AF-A0A6I1H214-F1
#
_cell.length_a   1.000
_cell.length_b   1.000
_cell.length_c   1.000
_cell.angle_alpha   90.00
_cell.angle_beta   90.00
_cell.angle_gamma   90.00
#
_symmetry.space_group_name_H-M   'P 1'
#
loop_
_entity.id
_entity.type
_entity.pdbx_description
1 polymer ?
#
loop_
_entity_poly.entity_id
_entity_poly.type
_entity_poly.pdbx_seq_one_letter_code
_entity_poly.pdbx_strand_id
1 'polypeptide(L)'
;MTLSRPAIAALLCTLLAACASGPPVPDWKMNAQSSIERFQAAYLNGKTLVEQTEFRRARSQVAGTGKLELVARIELLRCAARVASLAFEDCAGFDALQADATAADRAYAAWLAGKGQAADVALLPEAQRAAAG
;
A
#
# COMPACT_ATOMS: atom_id res chain seq x y z
N MET A 1 15.63 21.21 42.70
CA MET A 1 16.65 21.14 41.63
C MET A 1 16.05 21.80 40.39
N THR A 2 16.37 23.07 40.15
CA THR A 2 15.87 23.81 38.97
C THR A 2 16.76 23.49 37.78
N LEU A 3 16.24 22.77 36.79
CA LEU A 3 16.96 22.52 35.55
C LEU A 3 17.11 23.84 34.79
N SER A 4 18.35 24.21 34.49
CA SER A 4 18.70 25.41 33.74
C SER A 4 18.25 25.29 32.28
N ARG A 5 17.75 26.39 31.69
CA ARG A 5 17.34 26.51 30.27
C ARG A 5 18.27 25.82 29.25
N PRO A 6 19.61 25.90 29.34
CA PRO A 6 20.50 25.18 28.43
C PRO A 6 20.42 23.65 28.55
N ALA A 7 20.18 23.11 29.75
CA ALA A 7 20.04 21.67 29.95
C ALA A 7 18.74 21.13 29.31
N ILE A 8 17.67 21.93 29.33
CA ILE A 8 16.41 21.59 28.66
C ILE A 8 16.59 21.58 27.14
N ALA A 9 17.31 22.55 26.57
CA ALA A 9 17.60 22.60 25.14
C ALA A 9 18.46 21.42 24.67
N ALA A 10 19.48 21.03 25.45
CA ALA A 10 20.32 19.88 25.15
C ALA A 10 19.54 18.54 25.21
N LEU A 11 18.63 18.41 26.18
CA LEU A 11 17.75 17.24 26.30
C LEU A 11 16.75 17.15 25.13
N LEU A 12 16.18 18.28 24.71
CA LEU A 12 15.33 18.33 23.51
C LEU A 12 16.12 17.92 22.25
N CYS A 13 17.30 18.48 22.01
CA CYS A 13 18.11 18.12 20.84
C CYS A 13 18.49 16.63 20.80
N THR A 14 18.80 16.02 21.95
CA THR A 14 19.12 14.59 22.03
C THR A 14 17.90 13.70 21.81
N LEU A 15 16.73 14.10 22.33
CA LEU A 15 15.47 13.39 22.07
C LEU A 15 15.03 13.49 20.60
N LEU A 16 15.25 14.62 19.94
CA LEU A 16 14.96 14.76 18.50
C LEU A 16 15.91 13.93 17.63
N ALA A 17 17.20 13.83 17.99
CA ALA A 17 18.17 13.03 17.25
C ALA A 17 17.94 11.51 17.40
N ALA A 18 17.31 11.07 18.50
CA ALA A 18 17.05 9.65 18.75
C ALA A 18 16.02 9.02 17.79
N CYS A 19 15.08 9.81 17.24
CA CYS A 19 14.07 9.32 16.30
C CYS A 19 14.63 8.92 14.91
N ALA A 20 15.87 9.33 14.59
CA ALA A 20 16.49 9.07 13.28
C ALA A 20 17.41 7.83 13.24
N SER A 21 17.49 7.06 14.34
CA SER A 21 18.50 5.99 14.52
C SER A 21 18.11 4.61 13.98
N GLY A 22 17.00 4.49 13.24
CA GLY A 22 16.57 3.22 12.65
C GLY A 22 17.44 2.79 11.45
N PRO A 23 17.47 1.48 11.12
CA PRO A 23 18.12 1.02 9.89
C PRO A 23 17.48 1.70 8.67
N PRO A 24 18.26 2.03 7.63
CA PRO A 24 17.73 2.68 6.44
C PRO A 24 16.63 1.82 5.82
N VAL A 25 15.58 2.48 5.33
CA VAL A 25 14.50 1.80 4.62
C VAL A 25 15.08 1.13 3.37
N PRO A 26 14.80 -0.16 3.12
CA PRO A 26 15.29 -0.83 1.92
C PRO A 26 14.81 -0.15 0.63
N ASP A 27 15.70 -0.01 -0.35
CA ASP A 27 15.43 0.68 -1.62
C ASP A 27 14.20 0.13 -2.35
N TRP A 28 13.97 -1.20 -2.29
CA TRP A 28 12.83 -1.83 -2.94
C TRP A 28 11.49 -1.24 -2.46
N LYS A 29 11.40 -0.82 -1.19
CA LYS A 29 10.17 -0.27 -0.61
C LYS A 29 9.90 1.13 -1.15
N MET A 30 10.93 1.97 -1.23
CA MET A 30 10.84 3.32 -1.81
C MET A 30 10.57 3.27 -3.31
N ASN A 31 11.26 2.39 -4.04
CA ASN A 31 11.07 2.21 -5.47
C ASN A 31 9.68 1.64 -5.80
N ALA A 32 9.18 0.69 -5.01
CA ALA A 32 7.82 0.17 -5.14
C ALA A 32 6.80 1.29 -4.91
N GLN A 33 6.91 2.03 -3.81
CA GLN A 33 5.99 3.13 -3.49
C GLN A 33 5.94 4.19 -4.59
N SER A 34 7.10 4.63 -5.06
CA SER A 34 7.18 5.63 -6.12
C SER A 34 6.58 5.12 -7.44
N SER A 35 6.74 3.83 -7.74
CA SER A 35 6.12 3.21 -8.94
C SER A 35 4.61 3.01 -8.77
N ILE A 36 4.13 2.76 -7.54
CA ILE A 36 2.71 2.68 -7.22
C ILE A 36 2.00 4.00 -7.55
N GLU A 37 2.53 5.10 -7.02
CA GLU A 37 1.99 6.44 -7.25
C GLU A 37 1.98 6.79 -8.74
N ARG A 38 3.06 6.48 -9.47
CA ARG A 38 3.14 6.73 -10.91
C ARG A 38 2.17 5.89 -11.72
N PHE A 39 1.97 4.61 -11.41
CA PHE A 39 1.00 3.81 -12.17
C PHE A 39 -0.44 4.28 -11.89
N GLN A 40 -0.78 4.63 -10.66
CA GLN A 40 -2.11 5.14 -10.31
C GLN A 40 -2.38 6.45 -11.03
N ALA A 41 -1.43 7.40 -10.97
CA ALA A 41 -1.54 8.65 -11.70
C ALA A 41 -1.64 8.40 -13.21
N ALA A 42 -0.81 7.52 -13.77
CA ALA A 42 -0.86 7.20 -15.19
C ALA A 42 -2.20 6.60 -15.62
N TYR A 43 -2.78 5.71 -14.81
CA TYR A 43 -4.11 5.14 -15.04
C TYR A 43 -5.19 6.24 -15.11
N LEU A 44 -5.25 7.07 -14.06
CA LEU A 44 -6.24 8.15 -13.95
C LEU A 44 -6.10 9.22 -15.03
N ASN A 45 -4.89 9.37 -15.60
CA ASN A 45 -4.62 10.30 -16.70
C ASN A 45 -4.69 9.65 -18.10
N GLY A 46 -5.15 8.39 -18.22
CA GLY A 46 -5.27 7.69 -19.50
C GLY A 46 -3.94 7.34 -20.19
N LYS A 47 -2.83 7.34 -19.45
CA LYS A 47 -1.48 7.04 -19.96
C LYS A 47 -1.17 5.54 -19.88
N THR A 48 -1.85 4.73 -20.69
CA THR A 48 -1.83 3.26 -20.61
C THR A 48 -0.44 2.63 -20.62
N LEU A 49 0.49 3.08 -21.49
CA LEU A 49 1.84 2.49 -21.54
C LEU A 49 2.68 2.82 -20.29
N VAL A 50 2.47 4.01 -19.72
CA VAL A 50 3.14 4.43 -18.48
C VAL A 50 2.59 3.64 -17.31
N GLU A 51 1.27 3.49 -17.23
CA GLU A 51 0.58 2.65 -16.23
C GLU A 51 1.15 1.23 -16.22
N GLN A 52 1.19 0.56 -17.37
CA GLN A 52 1.69 -0.82 -17.46
C GLN A 52 3.16 -0.95 -17.09
N THR A 53 3.98 0.06 -17.44
CA THR A 53 5.41 0.06 -17.13
C THR A 53 5.66 0.24 -15.65
N GLU A 54 5.01 1.21 -15.03
CA GLU A 54 5.17 1.51 -13.61
C GLU A 54 4.52 0.45 -12.73
N PHE A 55 3.41 -0.14 -13.17
CA PHE A 55 2.81 -1.29 -12.50
C PHE A 55 3.76 -2.50 -12.49
N ARG A 56 4.34 -2.86 -13.64
CA ARG A 56 5.35 -3.94 -13.71
C ARG A 56 6.57 -3.63 -12.85
N ARG A 57 7.02 -2.36 -12.82
CA ARG A 57 8.12 -1.93 -11.97
C ARG A 57 7.78 -2.13 -10.49
N ALA A 58 6.63 -1.64 -10.01
CA ALA A 58 6.17 -1.84 -8.64
C ALA A 58 6.13 -3.33 -8.26
N ARG A 59 5.51 -4.15 -9.13
CA ARG A 59 5.42 -5.60 -8.94
C ARG A 59 6.79 -6.26 -8.85
N SER A 60 7.74 -5.87 -9.70
CA SER A 60 9.11 -6.43 -9.72
C SER A 60 9.93 -6.08 -8.48
N GLN A 61 9.79 -4.86 -7.95
CA GLN A 61 10.47 -4.43 -6.72
C GLN A 61 10.07 -5.30 -5.54
N VAL A 62 8.78 -5.64 -5.45
CA VAL A 62 8.24 -6.49 -4.40
C VAL A 62 8.56 -7.96 -4.64
N ALA A 63 8.40 -8.45 -5.89
CA ALA A 63 8.68 -9.84 -6.25
C ALA A 63 10.13 -10.24 -5.96
N GLY A 64 11.09 -9.31 -6.13
CA GLY A 64 12.50 -9.53 -5.78
C GLY A 64 12.75 -9.85 -4.29
N THR A 65 11.77 -9.62 -3.42
CA THR A 65 11.85 -9.95 -1.98
C THR A 65 11.34 -11.36 -1.65
N GLY A 66 10.70 -12.06 -2.60
CA GLY A 66 10.06 -13.36 -2.39
C GLY A 66 8.73 -13.32 -1.61
N LYS A 67 8.24 -12.13 -1.22
CA LYS A 67 7.01 -11.96 -0.42
C LYS A 67 5.78 -11.91 -1.32
N LEU A 68 5.19 -13.07 -1.63
CA LEU A 68 4.02 -13.18 -2.51
C LEU A 68 2.81 -12.40 -1.99
N GLU A 69 2.59 -12.35 -0.67
CA GLU A 69 1.57 -11.53 -0.03
C GLU A 69 1.65 -10.05 -0.44
N LEU A 70 2.86 -9.51 -0.57
CA LEU A 70 3.07 -8.12 -0.98
C LEU A 70 2.82 -7.95 -2.47
N VAL A 71 3.13 -8.95 -3.31
CA VAL A 71 2.79 -8.94 -4.73
C VAL A 71 1.27 -8.93 -4.90
N ALA A 72 0.53 -9.71 -4.11
CA ALA A 72 -0.92 -9.71 -4.10
C ALA A 72 -1.48 -8.32 -3.79
N ARG A 73 -0.88 -7.58 -2.85
CA ARG A 73 -1.27 -6.20 -2.56
C ARG A 73 -1.02 -5.22 -3.71
N ILE A 74 0.05 -5.40 -4.49
CA ILE A 74 0.27 -4.59 -5.71
C ILE A 74 -0.85 -4.83 -6.74
N GLU A 75 -1.26 -6.09 -6.92
CA GLU A 75 -2.38 -6.46 -7.81
C GLU A 75 -3.70 -5.86 -7.31
N LEU A 76 -3.96 -5.90 -5.99
CA LEU A 76 -5.14 -5.27 -5.38
C LEU A 76 -5.16 -3.76 -5.57
N LEU A 77 -4.02 -3.07 -5.45
CA LEU A 77 -3.94 -1.62 -5.69
C LEU A 77 -4.31 -1.28 -7.13
N ARG A 78 -3.91 -2.11 -8.10
CA ARG A 78 -4.29 -1.95 -9.51
C ARG A 78 -5.78 -2.20 -9.71
N CYS A 79 -6.35 -3.23 -9.06
CA CYS A 79 -7.78 -3.51 -9.13
C CYS A 79 -8.61 -2.37 -8.50
N ALA A 80 -8.20 -1.89 -7.32
CA ALA A 80 -8.84 -0.80 -6.61
C ALA A 80 -8.87 0.50 -7.43
N ALA A 81 -7.79 0.83 -8.15
CA ALA A 81 -7.77 2.01 -9.03
C ALA A 81 -8.84 1.94 -10.13
N ARG A 82 -9.07 0.76 -10.70
CA ARG A 82 -10.11 0.53 -11.70
C ARG A 82 -11.51 0.62 -11.11
N VAL A 83 -11.76 -0.06 -9.99
CA VAL A 83 -13.04 -0.02 -9.28
C VAL A 83 -13.39 1.41 -8.86
N ALA A 84 -12.42 2.18 -8.36
CA ALA A 84 -12.62 3.60 -8.01
C ALA A 84 -12.96 4.47 -9.23
N SER A 85 -12.57 4.04 -10.43
CA SER A 85 -12.92 4.69 -11.71
C SER A 85 -14.15 4.09 -12.37
N LEU A 86 -14.92 3.27 -11.64
CA LEU A 86 -16.10 2.54 -12.11
C LEU A 86 -15.83 1.57 -13.28
N ALA A 87 -14.56 1.18 -13.46
CA ALA A 87 -14.16 0.13 -14.39
C ALA A 87 -14.17 -1.22 -13.65
N PHE A 88 -15.31 -1.89 -13.68
CA PHE A 88 -15.49 -3.19 -13.03
C PHE A 88 -14.97 -4.31 -13.94
N GLU A 89 -13.90 -4.95 -13.50
CA GLU A 89 -13.25 -6.08 -14.17
C GLU A 89 -12.85 -7.11 -13.11
N ASP A 90 -12.63 -8.36 -13.53
CA ASP A 90 -12.07 -9.37 -12.63
C ASP A 90 -10.66 -8.94 -12.17
N CYS A 91 -10.37 -9.07 -10.87
CA CYS A 91 -9.04 -8.81 -10.32
C CYS A 91 -8.08 -9.98 -10.61
N ALA A 92 -8.01 -10.47 -11.86
CA ALA A 92 -7.35 -11.72 -12.23
C ALA A 92 -5.89 -11.83 -11.75
N GLY A 93 -5.16 -10.71 -11.70
CA GLY A 93 -3.80 -10.66 -11.16
C GLY A 93 -3.73 -11.01 -9.66
N PHE A 94 -4.72 -10.58 -8.86
CA PHE A 94 -4.85 -10.96 -7.46
C PHE A 94 -5.39 -12.38 -7.30
N ASP A 95 -6.34 -12.80 -8.14
CA ASP A 95 -6.96 -14.13 -8.05
C ASP A 95 -5.90 -15.25 -8.14
N ALA A 96 -4.90 -15.08 -9.00
CA ALA A 96 -3.77 -15.99 -9.11
C ALA A 96 -2.89 -16.09 -7.85
N LEU A 97 -3.00 -15.13 -6.93
CA LEU A 97 -2.20 -15.01 -5.69
C LEU A 97 -3.05 -15.16 -4.42
N GLN A 98 -4.33 -15.54 -4.55
CA GLN A 98 -5.27 -15.56 -3.43
C GLN A 98 -4.86 -16.50 -2.29
N ALA A 99 -4.17 -17.60 -2.62
CA ALA A 99 -3.66 -18.58 -1.67
C ALA A 99 -2.58 -18.00 -0.74
N ASP A 100 -1.76 -17.08 -1.24
CA ASP A 100 -0.67 -16.43 -0.50
C ASP A 100 -1.11 -15.12 0.17
N ALA A 101 -2.33 -14.66 -0.11
CA ALA A 101 -2.87 -13.41 0.42
C ALA A 101 -3.30 -13.56 1.89
N THR A 102 -3.31 -12.44 2.63
CA THR A 102 -3.84 -12.44 4.01
C THR A 102 -5.37 -12.48 4.01
N ALA A 103 -5.98 -12.76 5.17
CA ALA A 103 -7.44 -12.68 5.32
C ALA A 103 -7.98 -11.28 4.99
N ALA A 104 -7.25 -10.22 5.39
CA ALA A 104 -7.60 -8.84 5.06
C ALA A 104 -7.53 -8.56 3.55
N ASP A 105 -6.52 -9.09 2.86
CA ASP A 105 -6.38 -8.93 1.41
C ASP A 105 -7.54 -9.61 0.67
N ARG A 106 -7.94 -10.83 1.10
CA ARG A 106 -9.11 -11.53 0.53
C ARG A 106 -10.43 -10.82 0.80
N ALA A 107 -10.63 -10.31 2.01
CA ALA A 107 -11.80 -9.51 2.37
C ALA A 107 -11.88 -8.23 1.51
N TYR A 108 -10.74 -7.56 1.31
CA TYR A 108 -10.69 -6.38 0.47
C TYR A 108 -10.97 -6.70 -1.00
N ALA A 109 -10.44 -7.81 -1.53
CA ALA A 109 -10.75 -8.29 -2.88
C ALA A 109 -12.25 -8.58 -3.06
N ALA A 110 -12.87 -9.26 -2.08
CA ALA A 110 -14.30 -9.54 -2.11
C ALA A 110 -15.12 -8.24 -2.07
N TRP A 111 -14.72 -7.26 -1.25
CA TRP A 111 -15.35 -5.95 -1.21
C TRP A 111 -15.23 -5.21 -2.55
N LEU A 112 -14.04 -5.19 -3.17
CA LEU A 112 -13.83 -4.59 -4.50
C LEU A 112 -14.68 -5.27 -5.59
N ALA A 113 -14.93 -6.58 -5.46
CA ALA A 113 -15.78 -7.34 -6.37
C ALA A 113 -17.30 -7.21 -6.06
N GLY A 114 -17.69 -6.36 -5.11
CA GLY A 114 -19.09 -6.20 -4.69
C GLY A 114 -19.67 -7.40 -3.92
N LYS A 115 -18.81 -8.29 -3.42
CA LYS A 115 -19.14 -9.51 -2.67
C LYS A 115 -18.79 -9.41 -1.17
N GLY A 116 -18.45 -8.21 -0.69
CA GLY A 116 -18.07 -7.98 0.70
C GLY A 116 -19.23 -8.23 1.67
N GLN A 117 -18.93 -8.78 2.85
CA GLN A 117 -19.92 -9.00 3.90
C GLN A 117 -19.77 -7.95 5.02
N ALA A 118 -20.85 -7.65 5.75
CA ALA A 118 -20.79 -6.73 6.89
C ALA A 118 -19.79 -7.18 7.97
N ALA A 119 -19.61 -8.49 8.14
CA ALA A 119 -18.61 -9.07 9.05
C ALA A 119 -17.16 -8.75 8.64
N ASP A 120 -16.92 -8.47 7.35
CA ASP A 120 -15.58 -8.21 6.81
C ASP A 120 -15.16 -6.73 6.95
N VAL A 121 -16.08 -5.83 7.32
CA VAL A 121 -15.81 -4.37 7.41
C VAL A 121 -14.62 -4.08 8.33
N ALA A 122 -14.46 -4.81 9.43
CA ALA A 122 -13.33 -4.65 10.35
C ALA A 122 -11.97 -5.01 9.71
N LEU A 123 -11.97 -5.89 8.70
CA LEU A 123 -10.77 -6.34 7.98
C LEU A 123 -10.36 -5.39 6.84
N LEU A 124 -11.26 -4.49 6.43
CA LEU A 124 -10.98 -3.55 5.35
C LEU A 124 -9.93 -2.50 5.78
N PRO A 125 -9.18 -1.95 4.79
CA PRO A 125 -8.37 -0.76 5.02
C PRO A 125 -9.21 0.33 5.68
N GLU A 126 -8.63 1.05 6.64
CA GLU A 126 -9.34 2.05 7.44
C GLU A 126 -10.13 3.05 6.58
N ALA A 127 -9.50 3.53 5.50
CA ALA A 127 -10.10 4.46 4.55
C ALA A 127 -11.39 3.92 3.87
N GLN A 128 -11.59 2.61 3.83
CA GLN A 128 -12.72 1.96 3.14
C GLN A 128 -13.83 1.50 4.09
N ARG A 129 -13.61 1.50 5.40
CA ARG A 129 -14.61 1.02 6.36
C ARG A 129 -15.90 1.84 6.34
N ALA A 130 -15.77 3.17 6.21
CA ALA A 130 -16.91 4.07 6.13
C ALA A 130 -17.72 3.93 4.83
N ALA A 131 -17.10 3.47 3.74
CA ALA A 131 -17.80 3.22 2.48
C ALA A 131 -18.49 1.84 2.45
N ALA A 132 -18.18 0.97 3.40
CA ALA A 132 -18.67 -0.41 3.47
C ALA A 132 -19.79 -0.62 4.53
N GLY A 133 -20.07 0.39 5.35
CA GLY A 133 -21.14 0.41 6.36
C GLY A 133 -22.09 1.58 6.15
#